data_AF-A0A7J4E312-F1
#
_entry.id   AF-A0A7J4E312-F1
#
_cell.length_a   1.000
_cell.length_b   1.000
_cell.length_c   1.000
_cell.angle_alpha   90.00
_cell.angle_beta   90.00
_cell.angle_gamma   90.00
#
_symmetry.space_group_name_H-M   'P 1'
#
loop_
_entity.id
_entity.type
_entity.pdbx_description
1 polymer ?
#
loop_
_entity_poly.entity_id
_entity_poly.type
_entity_poly.pdbx_seq_one_letter_code
_entity_poly.pdbx_strand_id
1 'polypeptide(L)'
;KNFGERVNTKLARRTALLLTEVHRAGGDIQEILETVSKHINELQTIERERQSQIRPYVAIVYIAFFIFLFIDILLIRSFFWELASLQETLQAAGGLFVGAAVNLSQIELMLFHLSLIEGFYGGLIAGKMGEASMGAGLKHSLLLMVAGFVAFFFFIWNPIL
;
A
#
# COMPACT_ATOMS: atom_id res chain seq x y z
N LYS A 1 -61.03 -22.65 -12.34
CA LYS A 1 -62.05 -23.53 -11.69
C LYS A 1 -61.30 -24.71 -11.06
N ASN A 2 -61.46 -24.90 -9.75
CA ASN A 2 -60.55 -25.64 -8.86
C ASN A 2 -60.45 -27.15 -9.16
N PHE A 3 -59.24 -27.62 -9.45
CA PHE A 3 -58.92 -29.07 -9.49
C PHE A 3 -59.07 -29.73 -8.11
N GLY A 4 -58.95 -28.95 -7.03
CA GLY A 4 -59.06 -29.41 -5.64
C GLY A 4 -60.46 -29.78 -5.17
N GLU A 5 -61.53 -29.38 -5.87
CA GLU A 5 -62.91 -29.79 -5.53
C GLU A 5 -63.29 -31.15 -6.12
N ARG A 6 -62.54 -31.64 -7.12
CA ARG A 6 -62.86 -32.88 -7.84
C ARG A 6 -62.19 -34.12 -7.26
N VAL A 7 -61.21 -33.96 -6.38
CA VAL A 7 -60.45 -35.08 -5.81
C VAL A 7 -60.55 -35.00 -4.29
N ASN A 8 -61.52 -35.73 -3.73
CA ASN A 8 -61.90 -35.69 -2.32
C ASN A 8 -60.90 -36.45 -1.41
N THR A 9 -59.61 -36.23 -1.62
CA THR A 9 -58.55 -36.82 -0.79
C THR A 9 -57.66 -35.72 -0.21
N LYS A 10 -57.34 -35.85 1.08
CA LYS A 10 -56.52 -34.90 1.84
C LYS A 10 -55.14 -34.66 1.20
N LEU A 11 -54.64 -35.69 0.50
CA LEU A 11 -53.37 -35.66 -0.22
C LEU A 11 -53.44 -34.71 -1.43
N ALA A 12 -54.44 -34.86 -2.30
CA ALA A 12 -54.57 -34.08 -3.52
C ALA A 12 -54.70 -32.57 -3.24
N ARG A 13 -55.42 -32.20 -2.18
CA ARG A 13 -55.53 -30.80 -1.75
C ARG A 13 -54.20 -30.22 -1.26
N ARG A 14 -53.40 -31.01 -0.52
CA ARG A 14 -52.06 -30.59 -0.08
C ARG A 14 -51.08 -30.49 -1.25
N THR A 15 -51.12 -31.43 -2.18
CA THR A 15 -50.29 -31.40 -3.40
C THR A 15 -50.65 -30.20 -4.28
N ALA A 16 -51.94 -29.89 -4.45
CA ALA A 16 -52.37 -28.71 -5.20
C ALA A 16 -51.96 -27.40 -4.53
N LEU A 17 -52.05 -27.32 -3.20
CA LEU A 17 -51.53 -26.18 -2.43
C LEU A 17 -50.01 -26.04 -2.62
N LEU A 18 -49.26 -27.13 -2.47
CA LEU A 18 -47.80 -27.12 -2.68
C LEU A 18 -47.42 -26.73 -4.10
N LEU A 19 -48.12 -27.22 -5.12
CA LEU A 19 -47.85 -26.86 -6.52
C LEU A 19 -48.15 -25.38 -6.78
N THR A 20 -49.18 -24.83 -6.13
CA THR A 20 -49.51 -23.40 -6.21
C THR A 20 -48.46 -22.56 -5.48
N GLU A 21 -47.96 -23.04 -4.33
CA GLU A 21 -46.89 -22.39 -3.57
C GLU A 21 -45.55 -22.43 -4.29
N VAL A 22 -45.22 -23.53 -4.97
CA VAL A 22 -44.02 -23.69 -5.82
C VAL A 22 -44.14 -22.88 -7.11
N HIS A 23 -45.32 -22.76 -7.70
CA HIS A 23 -45.54 -21.88 -8.84
C HIS A 23 -45.48 -20.40 -8.44
N ARG A 24 -45.87 -20.07 -7.20
CA ARG A 24 -45.68 -18.74 -6.60
C ARG A 24 -44.21 -18.47 -6.27
N ALA A 25 -43.48 -19.47 -5.78
CA ALA A 25 -42.05 -19.38 -5.47
C ALA A 25 -41.14 -19.50 -6.70
N GLY A 26 -41.61 -20.12 -7.79
CA GLY A 26 -40.89 -20.28 -9.06
C GLY A 26 -41.21 -19.20 -10.09
N GLY A 27 -42.12 -18.27 -9.77
CA GLY A 27 -42.62 -17.26 -10.70
C GLY A 27 -41.78 -15.98 -10.76
N ASP A 28 -40.84 -15.79 -9.85
CA ASP A 28 -40.10 -14.52 -9.75
C ASP A 28 -38.58 -14.71 -9.90
N ILE A 29 -38.20 -15.50 -10.92
CA ILE A 29 -36.82 -15.56 -11.40
C ILE A 29 -36.31 -14.14 -11.70
N GLN A 30 -37.19 -13.24 -12.14
CA GLN A 30 -36.87 -11.83 -12.36
C GLN A 30 -36.51 -11.12 -11.04
N GLU A 31 -37.31 -11.23 -9.97
CA GLU A 31 -36.99 -10.68 -8.64
C GLU A 31 -35.69 -11.26 -8.06
N ILE A 32 -35.46 -12.57 -8.23
CA ILE A 32 -34.23 -13.23 -7.77
C ILE A 32 -33.02 -12.70 -8.55
N LEU A 33 -33.11 -12.59 -9.87
CA LEU A 33 -32.04 -12.04 -10.71
C LEU A 33 -31.81 -10.55 -10.46
N GLU A 34 -32.86 -9.76 -10.21
CA GLU A 34 -32.73 -8.36 -9.80
C GLU A 34 -32.00 -8.24 -8.45
N THR A 35 -32.34 -9.10 -7.49
CA THR A 35 -31.66 -9.14 -6.19
C THR A 35 -30.18 -9.49 -6.33
N VAL A 36 -29.85 -10.51 -7.14
CA VAL A 36 -28.46 -10.91 -7.41
C VAL A 36 -27.70 -9.80 -8.15
N SER A 37 -28.32 -9.18 -9.16
CA SER A 37 -27.73 -8.07 -9.92
C SER A 37 -27.45 -6.87 -9.02
N LYS A 38 -28.40 -6.51 -8.14
CA LYS A 38 -28.21 -5.46 -7.14
C LYS A 38 -27.06 -5.78 -6.20
N HIS A 39 -26.98 -7.01 -5.70
CA HIS A 39 -25.89 -7.45 -4.83
C HIS A 39 -24.52 -7.40 -5.53
N ILE A 40 -24.43 -7.82 -6.80
CA ILE A 40 -23.20 -7.72 -7.60
C ILE A 40 -22.80 -6.25 -7.80
N ASN A 41 -23.75 -5.37 -8.08
CA ASN A 41 -23.48 -3.93 -8.23
C ASN A 41 -23.02 -3.29 -6.90
N GLU A 42 -23.61 -3.69 -5.77
CA GLU A 42 -23.16 -3.28 -4.44
C GLU A 42 -21.72 -3.77 -4.19
N LEU A 43 -21.41 -5.04 -4.45
CA LEU A 43 -20.06 -5.59 -4.31
C LEU A 43 -19.04 -4.85 -5.20
N GLN A 44 -19.39 -4.54 -6.45
CA GLN A 44 -18.53 -3.75 -7.33
C GLN A 44 -18.33 -2.33 -6.81
N THR A 45 -19.37 -1.72 -6.24
CA THR A 45 -19.30 -0.38 -5.66
C THR A 45 -18.38 -0.38 -4.45
N ILE A 46 -18.51 -1.37 -3.56
CA ILE A 46 -17.63 -1.55 -2.40
C ILE A 46 -16.17 -1.72 -2.83
N GLU A 47 -15.89 -2.54 -3.85
CA GLU A 47 -14.51 -2.73 -4.31
C GLU A 47 -13.94 -1.44 -4.93
N ARG A 48 -14.75 -0.67 -5.68
CA ARG A 48 -14.34 0.64 -6.20
C ARG A 48 -14.07 1.64 -5.09
N GLU A 49 -14.94 1.71 -4.09
CA GLU A 49 -14.75 2.57 -2.91
C GLU A 49 -13.49 2.17 -2.15
N ARG A 50 -13.26 0.87 -1.94
CA ARG A 50 -12.05 0.33 -1.31
C ARG A 50 -10.79 0.77 -2.05
N GLN A 51 -10.75 0.61 -3.37
CA GLN A 51 -9.61 1.04 -4.18
C GLN A 51 -9.40 2.55 -4.10
N SER A 52 -10.47 3.33 -4.13
CA SER A 52 -10.39 4.80 -4.00
C SER A 52 -9.86 5.22 -2.63
N GLN A 53 -10.28 4.54 -1.56
CA GLN A 53 -9.85 4.83 -0.20
C GLN A 53 -8.41 4.40 0.09
N ILE A 54 -7.91 3.34 -0.57
CA ILE A 54 -6.54 2.85 -0.36
C ILE A 54 -5.49 3.64 -1.16
N ARG A 55 -5.86 4.21 -2.32
CA ARG A 55 -4.95 5.04 -3.15
C ARG A 55 -4.16 6.11 -2.37
N PRO A 56 -4.77 6.90 -1.46
CA PRO A 56 -4.05 7.87 -0.63
C PRO A 56 -2.92 7.25 0.21
N TYR A 57 -3.07 6.01 0.69
CA TYR A 57 -2.03 5.36 1.49
C TYR A 57 -0.77 5.06 0.68
N VAL A 58 -0.91 4.79 -0.62
CA VAL A 58 0.24 4.66 -1.53
C VAL A 58 1.01 5.97 -1.58
N ALA A 59 0.32 7.11 -1.71
CA ALA A 59 0.95 8.42 -1.72
C ALA A 59 1.74 8.72 -0.43
N ILE A 60 1.25 8.26 0.73
CA ILE A 60 1.95 8.41 2.01
C ILE A 60 3.32 7.71 1.97
N VAL A 61 3.42 6.51 1.39
CA VAL A 61 4.69 5.79 1.28
C VAL A 61 5.70 6.55 0.41
N TYR A 62 5.24 7.11 -0.72
CA TYR A 62 6.07 7.93 -1.58
C TYR A 62 6.57 9.18 -0.87
N ILE A 63 5.68 9.90 -0.19
CA ILE A 63 6.02 11.11 0.55
C ILE A 63 7.01 10.79 1.67
N ALA A 64 6.80 9.70 2.43
CA ALA A 64 7.70 9.28 3.48
C ALA A 64 9.12 9.03 2.95
N PHE A 65 9.25 8.32 1.83
CA PHE A 65 10.55 8.07 1.20
C PHE A 65 11.27 9.37 0.77
N PHE A 66 10.55 10.33 0.20
CA PHE A 66 11.15 11.62 -0.17
C PHE A 66 11.57 12.44 1.06
N ILE A 67 10.77 12.40 2.13
CA ILE A 67 11.11 13.05 3.40
C ILE A 67 12.36 12.39 4.00
N PHE A 68 12.45 11.05 3.94
CA PHE A 68 13.64 10.32 4.39
C PHE A 68 14.89 10.78 3.64
N LEU A 69 14.87 10.79 2.31
CA LEU A 69 15.99 11.30 1.49
C LEU A 69 16.35 12.75 1.82
N PHE A 70 15.34 13.61 2.05
CA PHE A 70 15.57 15.00 2.41
C PHE A 70 16.26 15.13 3.77
N ILE A 71 15.83 14.35 4.76
CA ILE A 71 16.44 14.31 6.09
C ILE A 71 17.87 13.78 6.01
N ASP A 72 18.12 12.73 5.21
CA ASP A 72 19.47 12.18 5.00
C ASP A 72 20.44 13.24 4.45
N ILE A 73 20.01 13.98 3.42
CA ILE A 73 20.82 15.07 2.85
C ILE A 73 21.09 16.16 3.89
N LEU A 74 20.07 16.54 4.65
CA LEU A 74 20.21 17.55 5.71
C LEU A 74 21.19 17.08 6.78
N LEU A 75 21.06 15.83 7.25
CA LEU A 75 21.96 15.25 8.24
C LEU A 75 23.41 15.23 7.75
N ILE A 76 23.67 14.79 6.53
CA ILE A 76 25.03 14.71 5.99
C ILE A 76 25.65 16.11 5.87
N ARG A 77 24.94 17.05 5.23
CA ARG A 77 25.49 18.38 4.94
C ARG A 77 25.54 19.33 6.13
N SER A 78 24.52 19.34 6.99
CA SER A 78 24.46 20.27 8.12
C SER A 78 25.06 19.64 9.36
N PHE A 79 24.58 18.46 9.75
CA PHE A 79 24.91 17.90 11.06
C PHE A 79 26.28 17.22 11.10
N PHE A 80 26.54 16.29 10.17
CA PHE A 80 27.76 15.49 10.18
C PHE A 80 29.01 16.26 9.72
N TRP A 81 28.87 17.21 8.79
CA TRP A 81 29.96 18.11 8.42
C TRP A 81 30.41 19.00 9.59
N GLU A 82 29.46 19.62 10.30
CA GLU A 82 29.77 20.44 11.47
C GLU A 82 30.42 19.61 12.58
N LEU A 83 29.91 18.41 12.84
CA LEU A 83 30.53 17.48 13.80
C LEU A 83 31.96 17.10 13.45
N ALA A 84 32.25 16.82 12.17
CA ALA A 84 33.60 16.50 11.73
C ALA A 84 34.57 17.68 11.95
N SER A 85 34.13 18.90 11.65
CA SER A 85 34.93 20.12 11.84
C SER A 85 35.22 20.43 13.32
N LEU A 86 34.23 20.17 14.20
CA LEU A 86 34.38 20.34 15.65
C LEU A 86 35.34 19.30 16.22
N GLN A 87 35.26 18.05 15.74
CA GLN A 87 36.17 16.98 16.15
C GLN A 87 37.63 17.34 15.80
N GLU A 88 37.89 17.84 14.59
CA GLU A 88 39.23 18.27 14.17
C GLU A 88 39.76 19.40 15.07
N THR A 89 38.92 20.41 15.36
CA THR A 89 39.27 21.56 16.21
C THR A 89 39.58 21.13 17.66
N LEU A 90 38.77 20.24 18.23
CA LEU A 90 38.95 19.73 19.59
C LEU A 90 40.19 18.83 19.73
N GLN A 91 40.47 18.00 18.71
CA GLN A 91 41.69 17.20 18.66
C GLN A 91 42.93 18.09 18.56
N ALA A 92 42.90 19.15 17.74
CA ALA A 92 43.99 20.13 17.64
C ALA A 92 44.23 20.91 18.94
N ALA A 93 43.17 21.15 19.74
CA ALA A 93 43.26 21.80 21.05
C ALA A 93 43.75 20.87 22.18
N GLY A 94 44.13 19.62 21.88
CA GLY A 94 44.59 18.65 22.87
C GLY A 94 43.47 18.08 23.76
N GLY A 95 42.21 18.32 23.41
CA GLY A 95 41.05 17.74 24.08
C GLY A 95 40.88 16.28 23.69
N LEU A 96 40.81 15.38 24.68
CA LEU A 96 40.47 13.98 24.46
C LEU A 96 38.97 13.84 24.18
N PHE A 97 38.56 14.00 22.92
CA PHE A 97 37.20 13.65 22.50
C PHE A 97 37.10 12.13 22.35
N VAL A 98 36.40 11.47 23.29
CA VAL A 98 36.18 10.01 23.34
C VAL A 98 34.96 9.57 22.51
N GLY A 99 34.37 10.47 21.72
CA GLY A 99 33.38 10.08 20.72
C GLY A 99 34.09 9.35 19.58
N ALA A 100 33.62 8.14 19.25
CA ALA A 100 34.16 7.32 18.16
C ALA A 100 34.46 8.19 16.93
N ALA A 101 35.67 8.05 16.36
CA ALA A 101 36.08 8.81 15.19
C ALA A 101 34.97 8.76 14.12
N VAL A 102 34.31 9.90 13.90
CA VAL A 102 33.17 9.99 12.99
C VAL A 102 33.73 9.95 11.58
N ASN A 103 33.74 8.76 10.98
CA ASN A 103 34.11 8.59 9.58
C ASN A 103 32.90 8.97 8.72
N LEU A 104 32.89 10.21 8.22
CA LEU A 104 31.81 10.75 7.40
C LEU A 104 31.43 9.81 6.24
N SER A 105 32.44 9.23 5.58
CA SER A 105 32.25 8.27 4.48
C SER A 105 31.51 6.98 4.88
N GLN A 106 31.69 6.50 6.11
CA GLN A 106 30.98 5.31 6.59
C GLN A 106 29.51 5.61 6.85
N ILE A 107 29.21 6.81 7.35
CA ILE A 107 27.85 7.26 7.62
C ILE A 107 27.09 7.50 6.33
N GLU A 108 27.71 8.16 5.35
CA GLU A 108 27.15 8.34 4.01
C GLU A 108 26.80 6.99 3.36
N LEU A 109 27.73 6.02 3.44
CA LEU A 109 27.49 4.68 2.91
C LEU A 109 26.35 3.97 3.66
N MET A 110 26.27 4.11 4.99
CA MET A 110 25.23 3.48 5.80
C MET A 110 23.84 4.05 5.46
N LEU A 111 23.72 5.37 5.38
CA LEU A 111 22.49 6.06 4.98
C LEU A 111 22.07 5.67 3.56
N PHE A 112 23.03 5.54 2.65
CA PHE A 112 22.75 5.03 1.30
C PHE A 112 22.12 3.63 1.33
N HIS A 113 22.68 2.69 2.09
CA HIS A 113 22.12 1.33 2.21
C HIS A 113 20.71 1.35 2.84
N LEU A 114 20.49 2.19 3.85
CA LEU A 114 19.18 2.40 4.46
C LEU A 114 18.17 2.90 3.42
N SER A 115 18.55 3.89 2.59
CA SER A 115 17.69 4.42 1.54
C SER A 115 17.30 3.35 0.50
N LEU A 116 18.22 2.46 0.14
CA LEU A 116 17.93 1.36 -0.79
C LEU A 116 16.97 0.34 -0.18
N ILE A 117 17.20 -0.02 1.08
CA ILE A 117 16.32 -0.95 1.81
C ILE A 117 14.92 -0.35 1.96
N GLU A 118 14.83 0.92 2.34
CA GLU A 118 13.57 1.64 2.47
C GLU A 118 12.83 1.75 1.13
N GLY A 119 13.52 2.14 0.06
CA GLY A 119 12.93 2.21 -1.28
C GLY A 119 12.43 0.84 -1.75
N PHE A 120 13.16 -0.23 -1.44
CA PHE A 120 12.77 -1.59 -1.75
C PHE A 120 11.48 -2.00 -1.02
N TYR A 121 11.47 -1.96 0.32
CA TYR A 121 10.31 -2.38 1.11
C TYR A 121 9.12 -1.42 0.97
N GLY A 122 9.39 -0.11 0.94
CA GLY A 122 8.39 0.92 0.70
C GLY A 122 7.68 0.72 -0.64
N GLY A 123 8.43 0.47 -1.72
CA GLY A 123 7.82 0.20 -3.02
C GLY A 123 6.97 -1.07 -3.06
N LEU A 124 7.39 -2.13 -2.35
CA LEU A 124 6.61 -3.37 -2.26
C LEU A 124 5.29 -3.14 -1.52
N ILE A 125 5.34 -2.40 -0.41
CA ILE A 125 4.16 -2.01 0.37
C ILE A 125 3.23 -1.14 -0.47
N ALA A 126 3.78 -0.14 -1.16
CA ALA A 126 3.05 0.75 -2.04
C ALA A 126 2.29 -0.01 -3.14
N GLY A 127 2.93 -0.96 -3.83
CA GLY A 127 2.24 -1.74 -4.86
C GLY A 127 1.24 -2.75 -4.33
N LYS A 128 1.51 -3.37 -3.17
CA LYS A 128 0.55 -4.28 -2.52
C LYS A 128 -0.70 -3.54 -2.03
N MET A 129 -0.56 -2.28 -1.61
CA MET A 129 -1.69 -1.42 -1.24
C MET A 129 -2.41 -0.87 -2.49
N GLY A 130 -1.69 -0.39 -3.50
CA GLY A 130 -2.29 0.26 -4.67
C GLY A 130 -2.93 -0.68 -5.68
N GLU A 131 -2.21 -1.70 -6.12
CA GLU A 131 -2.61 -2.58 -7.24
C GLU A 131 -3.01 -3.99 -6.76
N ALA A 132 -3.14 -4.19 -5.45
CA ALA A 132 -3.48 -5.48 -4.80
C ALA A 132 -2.58 -6.67 -5.18
N SER A 133 -1.41 -6.42 -5.77
CA SER A 133 -0.47 -7.46 -6.20
C SER A 133 0.97 -7.11 -5.82
N MET A 134 1.74 -8.10 -5.39
CA MET A 134 3.17 -7.91 -5.11
C MET A 134 3.99 -7.65 -6.38
N GLY A 135 3.55 -8.18 -7.52
CA GLY A 135 4.23 -7.96 -8.82
C GLY A 135 4.21 -6.49 -9.27
N ALA A 136 3.15 -5.77 -8.96
CA ALA A 136 3.09 -4.32 -9.12
C ALA A 136 4.10 -3.58 -8.23
N GLY A 137 4.24 -4.03 -6.99
CA GLY A 137 5.18 -3.49 -6.01
C GLY A 137 6.62 -3.48 -6.50
N LEU A 138 7.03 -4.49 -7.28
CA LEU A 138 8.39 -4.54 -7.81
C LEU A 138 8.73 -3.33 -8.69
N LYS A 139 7.76 -2.83 -9.49
CA LYS A 139 7.95 -1.64 -10.34
C LYS A 139 8.14 -0.40 -9.48
N HIS A 140 7.34 -0.26 -8.42
CA HIS A 140 7.44 0.84 -7.48
C HIS A 140 8.76 0.79 -6.69
N SER A 141 9.19 -0.37 -6.22
CA SER A 141 10.46 -0.58 -5.51
C SER A 141 11.65 -0.20 -6.37
N LEU A 142 11.66 -0.64 -7.63
CA LEU A 142 12.76 -0.35 -8.54
C LEU A 142 12.83 1.15 -8.86
N LEU A 143 11.66 1.80 -9.03
CA LEU A 143 11.58 3.24 -9.22
C LEU A 143 12.11 4.02 -8.00
N LEU A 144 11.70 3.65 -6.79
CA LEU A 144 12.16 4.32 -5.56
C LEU A 144 13.64 4.08 -5.28
N MET A 145 14.15 2.86 -5.48
CA MET A 145 15.58 2.57 -5.36
C MET A 145 16.43 3.38 -6.34
N VAL A 146 15.98 3.50 -7.61
CA VAL A 146 16.67 4.32 -8.61
C VAL A 146 16.62 5.79 -8.21
N ALA A 147 15.49 6.29 -7.70
CA ALA A 147 15.38 7.65 -7.21
C ALA A 147 16.34 7.93 -6.03
N GLY A 148 16.44 7.02 -5.07
CA GLY A 148 17.40 7.10 -3.96
C GLY A 148 18.85 7.08 -4.45
N PHE A 149 19.18 6.18 -5.39
CA PHE A 149 20.51 6.14 -6.00
C PHE A 149 20.87 7.45 -6.69
N VAL A 150 19.97 8.01 -7.49
CA VAL A 150 20.18 9.29 -8.18
C VAL A 150 20.33 10.43 -7.18
N ALA A 151 19.51 10.48 -6.13
CA ALA A 151 19.60 11.50 -5.09
C ALA A 151 20.97 11.47 -4.40
N PHE A 152 21.42 10.31 -3.94
CA PHE A 152 22.74 10.15 -3.31
C PHE A 152 23.89 10.45 -4.28
N PHE A 153 23.79 9.99 -5.53
CA PHE A 153 24.80 10.24 -6.55
C PHE A 153 24.99 11.74 -6.83
N PHE A 154 23.90 12.51 -6.97
CA PHE A 154 23.96 13.94 -7.24
C PHE A 154 24.28 14.81 -6.02
N PHE A 155 23.81 14.46 -4.82
CA PHE A 155 23.99 15.34 -3.66
C PHE A 155 25.28 15.09 -2.87
N ILE A 156 25.76 13.84 -2.85
CA ILE A 156 26.91 13.42 -2.03
C ILE A 156 28.13 13.15 -2.92
N TRP A 157 27.98 12.32 -3.96
CA TRP A 157 29.14 11.86 -4.74
C TRP A 157 29.61 12.87 -5.80
N ASN A 158 28.70 13.71 -6.31
CA ASN A 158 29.02 14.76 -7.25
C ASN A 158 28.43 16.09 -6.76
N PRO A 159 29.04 16.75 -5.77
CA PRO A 159 28.52 17.98 -5.22
C PRO A 159 28.64 19.08 -6.29
N ILE A 160 27.59 19.28 -7.09
CA ILE A 160 27.47 20.42 -8.01
C ILE A 160 27.09 21.71 -7.25
N LEU A 161 27.03 21.66 -5.91
CA LEU A 161 26.84 22.80 -5.00
C LEU A 161 27.73 22.66 -3.77
#